data_AF-M0ZW50-F1
#
_entry.id   AF-M0ZW50-F1
#
_cell.length_a   1.000
_cell.length_b   1.000
_cell.length_c   1.000
_cell.angle_alpha   90.00
_cell.angle_beta   90.00
_cell.angle_gamma   90.00
#
_symmetry.space_group_name_H-M   'P 1'
#
loop_
_entity.id
_entity.type
_entity.pdbx_description
1 polymer ?
#
loop_
_entity_poly.entity_id
_entity_poly.type
_entity_poly.pdbx_seq_one_letter_code
_entity_poly.pdbx_strand_id
1 'polypeptide(L)'
;MYVVTPLMYWFNVYKAKNLPIFSDGMFKENSQDYNISNIIDPNFHIDLEKYDHEDRLYLSIVLLLTYGFSFATVVHVFLFHGRDLWHLSKSSTQEKKMDVQTKLMRKLLFPIPGLNVITEYIMGYLYPVANMFFKVYGYISMKQGLTFLKDLKLGHYMKIPPRAMFMAQVVGTLISAFAHLGIAWWLMNSASNICDRALLPQESPWTCPADHVFYDASVVWV
;
A
#
# COMPACT_ATOMS: atom_id res chain seq x y z
N MET A 1 17.92 3.16 7.12
CA MET A 1 17.10 2.28 7.98
C MET A 1 17.93 1.61 9.05
N TYR A 2 18.78 0.64 8.71
CA TYR A 2 19.48 -0.20 9.70
C TYR A 2 20.37 0.51 10.72
N VAL A 3 20.90 1.71 10.42
CA VAL A 3 21.71 2.50 11.38
C VAL A 3 20.86 3.57 12.08
N VAL A 4 19.93 4.20 11.36
CA VAL A 4 19.13 5.32 11.88
C VAL A 4 18.06 4.83 12.84
N THR A 5 17.41 3.69 12.56
CA THR A 5 16.35 3.12 13.42
C THR A 5 16.87 2.78 14.81
N PRO A 6 18.00 2.04 14.98
CA PRO A 6 18.53 1.75 16.32
C PRO A 6 18.97 3.00 17.07
N LEU A 7 19.54 4.00 16.39
CA LEU A 7 19.94 5.26 17.02
C LEU A 7 18.72 6.02 17.57
N MET A 8 17.66 6.17 16.76
CA MET A 8 16.44 6.83 17.22
C MET A 8 15.77 6.09 18.37
N TYR A 9 15.79 4.75 18.33
CA TYR A 9 15.30 3.93 19.45
C TYR A 9 16.14 4.12 20.71
N TRP A 10 17.46 4.12 20.60
CA TRP A 10 18.39 4.28 21.71
C TRP A 10 18.22 5.63 22.43
N PHE A 11 18.13 6.71 21.65
CA PHE A 11 17.92 8.07 22.14
C PHE A 11 16.45 8.37 22.50
N ASN A 12 15.56 7.38 22.42
CA ASN A 12 14.13 7.52 22.71
C ASN A 12 13.46 8.68 21.94
N VAL A 13 13.91 8.92 20.71
CA VAL A 13 13.31 9.94 19.85
C VAL A 13 11.87 9.54 19.55
N TYR A 14 10.92 10.47 19.68
CA TYR A 14 9.49 10.19 19.41
C TYR A 14 8.87 9.12 20.32
N LYS A 15 9.37 8.97 21.56
CA LYS A 15 8.91 7.94 22.52
C LYS A 15 9.02 6.52 21.95
N ALA A 16 9.95 6.35 21.03
CA ALA A 16 10.31 5.12 20.33
C ALA A 16 10.38 3.87 21.20
N LYS A 17 10.83 3.98 22.45
CA LYS A 17 10.99 2.83 23.35
C LYS A 17 9.67 2.18 23.74
N ASN A 18 8.59 2.94 23.71
CA ASN A 18 7.25 2.46 24.01
C ASN A 18 6.57 1.81 22.79
N LEU A 19 7.19 1.85 21.60
CA LEU A 19 6.57 1.40 20.36
C LEU A 19 7.33 0.21 19.77
N PRO A 20 6.63 -0.70 19.07
CA PRO A 20 7.28 -1.79 18.36
C PRO A 20 8.19 -1.25 17.24
N ILE A 21 9.44 -1.73 17.20
CA ILE A 21 10.47 -1.27 16.24
C ILE A 21 10.09 -1.62 14.80
N PHE A 22 9.53 -2.81 14.58
CA PHE A 22 9.07 -3.28 13.28
C PHE A 22 7.57 -3.52 13.33
N SER A 23 6.81 -2.50 12.93
CA SER A 23 5.37 -2.61 12.77
C SER A 23 4.89 -1.62 11.71
N ASP A 24 3.88 -2.04 10.96
CA ASP A 24 3.11 -1.25 10.01
C ASP A 24 1.79 -0.73 10.61
N GLY A 25 1.48 -1.14 11.84
CA GLY A 25 0.31 -0.67 12.61
C GLY A 25 0.46 0.75 13.18
N MET A 26 -0.67 1.25 13.67
CA MET A 26 -0.77 2.56 14.32
C MET A 26 -1.00 2.38 15.82
N PHE A 27 -0.35 3.22 16.61
CA PHE A 27 -0.27 3.06 18.05
C PHE A 27 -0.60 4.34 18.80
N LYS A 28 -1.09 4.18 20.02
CA LYS A 28 -1.10 5.22 21.04
C LYS A 28 0.26 5.28 21.73
N GLU A 29 0.48 6.32 22.54
CA GLU A 29 1.72 6.50 23.29
C GLU A 29 2.03 5.33 24.25
N ASN A 30 1.00 4.65 24.73
CA ASN A 30 1.08 3.53 25.68
C ASN A 30 1.27 2.15 25.01
N SER A 31 1.69 2.10 23.74
CA SER A 31 1.85 0.87 22.93
C SER A 31 0.55 0.15 22.57
N GLN A 32 -0.62 0.69 22.90
CA GLN A 32 -1.89 0.10 22.47
C GLN A 32 -2.17 0.42 21.00
N ASP A 33 -2.85 -0.49 20.32
CA ASP A 33 -3.33 -0.26 18.96
C ASP A 33 -4.26 0.96 18.91
N TYR A 34 -4.10 1.79 17.88
CA TYR A 34 -4.93 2.96 17.66
C TYR A 34 -6.19 2.57 16.89
N ASN A 35 -7.37 2.77 17.48
CA ASN A 35 -8.63 2.42 16.84
C ASN A 35 -9.19 3.59 16.03
N ILE A 36 -8.95 3.59 14.72
CA ILE A 36 -9.35 4.67 13.81
C ILE A 36 -10.88 4.71 13.62
N SER A 37 -11.57 3.58 13.78
CA SER A 37 -13.04 3.53 13.65
C SER A 37 -13.77 4.44 14.65
N ASN A 38 -13.14 4.79 15.77
CA ASN A 38 -13.72 5.71 16.76
C ASN A 38 -13.69 7.18 16.33
N ILE A 39 -12.73 7.57 15.48
CA ILE A 39 -12.53 8.96 15.05
C ILE A 39 -13.14 9.23 13.67
N ILE A 40 -13.66 8.20 13.00
CA ILE A 40 -14.26 8.31 11.67
C ILE A 40 -15.77 8.31 11.79
N ASP A 41 -16.43 9.32 11.22
CA ASP A 41 -17.88 9.38 11.13
C ASP A 41 -18.42 8.42 10.04
N PRO A 42 -19.74 8.10 10.03
CA PRO A 42 -20.35 7.27 8.99
C PRO A 42 -20.15 7.76 7.55
N ASN A 43 -19.82 9.05 7.40
CA ASN A 43 -19.47 9.67 6.13
C ASN A 43 -17.98 9.56 5.78
N PHE A 44 -17.22 8.72 6.48
CA PHE A 44 -15.78 8.49 6.32
C PHE A 44 -14.89 9.73 6.48
N HIS A 45 -15.40 10.77 7.13
CA HIS A 45 -14.63 11.96 7.49
C HIS A 45 -14.05 11.81 8.89
N ILE A 46 -12.87 12.39 9.10
CA ILE A 46 -12.24 12.46 10.42
C ILE A 46 -13.02 13.49 11.25
N ASP A 47 -13.60 13.04 12.36
CA ASP A 47 -14.21 13.91 13.35
C ASP A 47 -13.11 14.55 14.18
N LEU A 48 -12.85 15.83 13.92
CA LEU A 48 -11.80 16.61 14.56
C LEU A 48 -12.05 16.77 16.07
N GLU A 49 -13.30 16.81 16.53
CA GLU A 49 -13.60 16.92 17.97
C GLU A 49 -13.27 15.62 18.70
N LYS A 50 -13.58 14.46 18.09
CA LYS A 50 -13.18 13.15 18.63
C LYS A 50 -11.67 12.95 18.54
N TYR A 51 -11.04 13.41 17.45
CA TYR A 51 -9.59 13.31 17.27
C TYR A 51 -8.81 14.15 18.30
N ASP A 52 -9.27 15.36 18.60
CA ASP A 52 -8.62 16.23 19.61
C ASP A 52 -8.75 15.67 21.04
N HIS A 53 -9.80 14.88 21.30
CA HIS A 53 -10.03 14.24 22.59
C HIS A 53 -9.40 12.83 22.71
N GLU A 54 -9.15 12.16 21.58
CA GLU A 54 -8.37 10.92 21.50
C GLU A 54 -6.86 11.21 21.62
N ASP A 55 -6.09 10.21 22.04
CA ASP A 55 -4.64 10.33 22.13
C ASP A 55 -4.02 10.61 20.76
N ARG A 56 -2.81 11.21 20.73
CA ARG A 56 -2.09 11.43 19.47
C ARG A 56 -1.75 10.10 18.81
N LEU A 57 -1.86 10.07 17.48
CA LEU A 57 -1.41 8.94 16.65
C LEU A 57 0.13 8.85 16.64
N TYR A 58 0.66 7.67 16.96
CA TYR A 58 2.07 7.34 16.83
C TYR A 58 2.27 6.23 15.80
N LEU A 59 3.24 6.44 14.91
CA LEU A 59 3.71 5.43 13.95
C LEU A 59 5.02 4.81 14.43
N SER A 60 5.29 3.57 14.03
CA SER A 60 6.60 2.95 14.26
C SER A 60 7.72 3.76 13.61
N ILE A 61 8.90 3.78 14.24
CA ILE A 61 10.10 4.49 13.77
C ILE A 61 10.50 4.07 12.35
N VAL A 62 10.42 2.77 12.05
CA VAL A 62 10.77 2.23 10.72
C VAL A 62 9.80 2.75 9.68
N LEU A 63 8.50 2.79 10.01
CA LEU A 63 7.46 3.29 9.12
C LEU A 63 7.62 4.79 8.86
N LEU A 64 7.84 5.58 9.91
CA LEU A 64 8.10 7.02 9.85
C LEU A 64 9.30 7.33 8.93
N LEU A 65 10.42 6.61 9.14
CA LEU A 65 11.59 6.76 8.30
C LEU A 65 11.34 6.37 6.85
N THR A 66 10.58 5.29 6.63
CA THR A 66 10.26 4.81 5.28
C THR A 66 9.46 5.84 4.51
N TYR A 67 8.45 6.46 5.14
CA TYR A 67 7.72 7.56 4.52
C TYR A 67 8.59 8.79 4.31
N GLY A 68 9.40 9.19 5.30
CA GLY A 68 10.31 10.33 5.18
C GLY A 68 11.31 10.17 4.03
N PHE A 69 11.91 8.98 3.90
CA PHE A 69 12.82 8.68 2.79
C PHE A 69 12.08 8.64 1.45
N SER A 70 10.89 8.04 1.41
CA SER A 70 10.06 8.00 0.20
C SER A 70 9.74 9.41 -0.30
N PHE A 71 9.31 10.31 0.60
CA PHE A 71 9.06 11.71 0.26
C PHE A 71 10.33 12.41 -0.23
N ALA A 72 11.45 12.24 0.47
CA ALA A 72 12.74 12.81 0.06
C ALA A 72 13.16 12.34 -1.34
N THR A 73 12.98 11.06 -1.67
CA THR A 73 13.28 10.54 -3.01
C THR A 73 12.37 11.12 -4.07
N VAL A 74 11.07 11.28 -3.79
CA VAL A 74 10.12 11.89 -4.73
C VAL A 74 10.46 13.35 -4.98
N VAL A 75 10.73 14.12 -3.92
CA VAL A 75 11.15 15.52 -4.02
C VAL A 75 12.48 15.63 -4.78
N HIS A 76 13.44 14.75 -4.51
CA HIS A 76 14.71 14.70 -5.24
C HIS A 76 14.49 14.43 -6.74
N VAL A 77 13.69 13.41 -7.08
CA VAL A 77 13.37 13.09 -8.49
C VAL A 77 12.64 14.26 -9.15
N PHE A 78 11.70 14.89 -8.46
CA PHE A 78 10.95 16.03 -8.98
C PHE A 78 11.84 17.26 -9.22
N LEU A 79 12.71 17.62 -8.27
CA LEU A 79 13.58 18.78 -8.38
C LEU A 79 14.71 18.59 -9.40
N PHE A 80 15.36 17.43 -9.41
CA PHE A 80 16.55 17.20 -10.25
C PHE A 80 16.22 16.60 -11.62
N HIS A 81 15.20 15.74 -11.71
CA HIS A 81 14.82 15.03 -12.94
C HIS A 81 13.42 15.39 -13.44
N GLY A 82 12.70 16.31 -12.78
CA GLY A 82 11.33 16.66 -13.17
C GLY A 82 11.25 17.28 -14.56
N ARG A 83 12.26 18.05 -14.99
CA ARG A 83 12.30 18.64 -16.33
C ARG A 83 12.49 17.57 -17.40
N ASP A 84 13.38 16.60 -17.17
CA ASP A 84 13.57 15.46 -18.08
C ASP A 84 12.33 14.58 -18.14
N LEU A 85 11.70 14.31 -16.99
CA LEU A 85 10.43 13.59 -16.90
C LEU A 85 9.30 14.31 -17.66
N TRP A 86 9.23 15.65 -17.57
CA TRP A 86 8.26 16.44 -18.32
C TRP A 86 8.50 16.39 -19.83
N HIS A 87 9.76 16.52 -20.26
CA HIS A 87 10.13 16.40 -21.67
C HIS A 87 9.86 14.99 -22.20
N LEU A 88 10.21 13.95 -21.44
CA LEU A 88 9.89 12.55 -21.75
C LEU A 88 8.39 12.30 -21.80
N SER A 89 7.61 12.85 -20.86
CA SER A 89 6.15 12.74 -20.84
C SER A 89 5.50 13.41 -22.06
N LYS A 90 5.94 14.63 -22.39
CA LYS A 90 5.45 15.39 -23.55
C LYS A 90 5.86 14.74 -24.88
N SER A 91 7.10 14.27 -24.99
CA SER A 91 7.63 13.57 -26.17
C SER A 91 6.96 12.19 -26.35
N SER A 92 6.75 11.45 -25.26
CA SER A 92 6.05 10.16 -25.25
C SER A 92 4.58 10.28 -25.66
N THR A 93 3.93 11.40 -25.34
CA THR A 93 2.57 11.71 -25.81
C THR A 93 2.53 11.91 -27.34
N GLN A 94 3.62 12.38 -27.95
CA GLN A 94 3.71 12.64 -29.39
C GLN A 94 4.27 11.49 -30.25
N GLU A 95 4.95 10.49 -29.68
CA GLU A 95 5.49 9.39 -30.48
C GLU A 95 4.40 8.41 -30.98
N LYS A 96 4.03 8.56 -32.26
CA LYS A 96 3.12 7.67 -33.02
C LYS A 96 3.65 6.25 -33.29
N LYS A 97 4.90 5.92 -32.95
CA LYS A 97 5.54 4.62 -33.27
C LYS A 97 6.18 3.92 -32.06
N MET A 98 5.44 3.78 -30.95
CA MET A 98 5.87 2.83 -29.93
C MET A 98 5.43 1.40 -30.25
N ASP A 99 6.35 0.45 -30.07
CA ASP A 99 6.10 -0.99 -30.13
C ASP A 99 5.03 -1.42 -29.11
N VAL A 100 4.31 -2.50 -29.41
CA VAL A 100 3.20 -3.00 -28.57
C VAL A 100 3.67 -3.29 -27.14
N GLN A 101 4.87 -3.85 -26.99
CA GLN A 101 5.51 -4.13 -25.71
C GLN A 101 5.74 -2.84 -24.90
N THR A 102 6.23 -1.78 -25.55
CA THR A 102 6.49 -0.48 -24.93
C THR A 102 5.19 0.26 -24.62
N LYS A 103 4.15 0.12 -25.46
CA LYS A 103 2.80 0.67 -25.21
C LYS A 103 2.15 0.02 -24.00
N LEU A 104 2.31 -1.29 -23.85
CA LEU A 104 1.80 -2.04 -22.71
C LEU A 104 2.56 -1.68 -21.43
N MET A 105 3.89 -1.62 -21.50
CA MET A 105 4.71 -1.15 -20.38
C MET A 105 4.36 0.30 -20.00
N ARG A 106 4.13 1.21 -20.97
CA ARG A 106 3.70 2.60 -20.70
C ARG A 106 2.40 2.69 -19.90
N LYS A 107 1.37 1.90 -20.25
CA LYS A 107 0.09 1.90 -19.53
C LYS A 107 0.23 1.34 -18.10
N LEU A 108 1.15 0.41 -17.89
CA LEU A 108 1.34 -0.26 -16.60
C LEU A 108 2.37 0.43 -15.69
N LEU A 109 3.35 1.17 -16.22
CA LEU A 109 4.48 1.72 -15.46
C LEU A 109 4.27 3.15 -14.94
N PHE A 110 3.18 3.82 -15.30
CA PHE A 110 2.96 5.22 -14.92
C PHE A 110 2.83 5.48 -13.39
N PRO A 111 2.44 4.50 -12.55
CA PRO A 111 2.56 4.65 -11.11
C PRO A 111 3.99 4.29 -10.66
N ILE A 112 4.90 5.25 -10.74
CA ILE A 112 6.17 5.17 -9.99
C ILE A 112 5.80 4.94 -8.51
N PRO A 113 6.51 4.10 -7.72
CA PRO A 113 6.12 3.77 -6.34
C PRO A 113 5.92 4.98 -5.41
N GLY A 114 6.50 6.15 -5.72
CA GLY A 114 6.26 7.41 -4.99
C GLY A 114 5.04 8.22 -5.44
N LEU A 115 4.51 7.97 -6.64
CA LEU A 115 3.30 8.62 -7.15
C LEU A 115 2.04 8.09 -6.45
N ASN A 116 2.08 6.85 -5.98
CA ASN A 116 0.95 6.20 -5.30
C ASN A 116 0.50 6.98 -4.06
N VAL A 117 1.46 7.45 -3.24
CA VAL A 117 1.16 8.24 -2.03
C VAL A 117 0.55 9.60 -2.40
N ILE A 118 1.03 10.25 -3.46
CA ILE A 118 0.49 11.55 -3.91
C ILE A 118 -0.92 11.37 -4.46
N THR A 119 -1.17 10.32 -5.24
CA THR A 119 -2.50 10.03 -5.77
C THR A 119 -3.48 9.58 -4.70
N GLU A 120 -3.01 8.83 -3.69
CA GLU A 120 -3.81 8.48 -2.51
C GLU A 120 -4.19 9.73 -1.71
N TYR A 121 -3.26 10.68 -1.53
CA TYR A 121 -3.53 11.96 -0.85
C TYR A 121 -4.56 12.82 -1.59
N ILE A 122 -4.43 12.94 -2.93
CA ILE A 122 -5.37 13.74 -3.74
C ILE A 122 -6.76 13.08 -3.77
N MET A 123 -6.83 11.75 -3.91
CA MET A 123 -8.11 11.02 -3.97
C MET A 123 -8.76 10.90 -2.59
N GLY A 124 -7.97 10.78 -1.53
CA GLY A 124 -8.41 10.80 -0.14
C GLY A 124 -9.19 12.07 0.17
N TYR A 125 -8.62 13.23 -0.15
CA TYR A 125 -9.25 14.55 0.06
C TYR A 125 -10.58 14.72 -0.69
N LEU A 126 -10.77 14.03 -1.82
CA LEU A 126 -12.01 14.08 -2.60
C LEU A 126 -13.07 13.12 -2.05
N TYR A 127 -12.72 11.84 -1.87
CA TYR A 127 -13.60 10.82 -1.33
C TYR A 127 -12.81 9.67 -0.66
N PRO A 128 -12.93 9.48 0.66
CA PRO A 128 -12.18 8.46 1.42
C PRO A 128 -12.43 7.02 0.96
N VAL A 129 -13.68 6.68 0.65
CA VAL A 129 -14.05 5.36 0.08
C VAL A 129 -13.45 5.16 -1.31
N ALA A 130 -13.32 6.23 -2.10
CA ALA A 130 -12.71 6.18 -3.42
C ALA A 130 -11.20 5.93 -3.34
N ASN A 131 -10.54 6.33 -2.25
CA ASN A 131 -9.12 6.07 -2.03
C ASN A 131 -8.82 4.56 -1.95
N MET A 132 -9.64 3.80 -1.23
CA MET A 132 -9.48 2.34 -1.12
C MET A 132 -9.63 1.66 -2.49
N PHE A 133 -10.65 2.03 -3.28
CA PHE A 133 -10.82 1.52 -4.63
C PHE A 133 -9.65 1.92 -5.55
N PHE A 134 -9.19 3.15 -5.47
CA PHE A 134 -8.05 3.63 -6.24
C PHE A 134 -6.77 2.86 -5.90
N LYS A 135 -6.52 2.58 -4.62
CA LYS A 135 -5.36 1.80 -4.17
C LYS A 135 -5.41 0.36 -4.68
N VAL A 136 -6.57 -0.28 -4.65
CA VAL A 136 -6.74 -1.64 -5.18
C VAL A 136 -6.55 -1.66 -6.71
N TYR A 137 -7.26 -0.81 -7.44
CA TYR A 137 -7.23 -0.83 -8.90
C TYR A 137 -5.98 -0.19 -9.51
N GLY A 138 -5.39 0.80 -8.84
CA GLY A 138 -4.22 1.53 -9.29
C GLY A 138 -2.92 0.86 -8.88
N TYR A 139 -2.72 0.61 -7.59
CA TYR A 139 -1.46 0.10 -7.07
C TYR A 139 -1.33 -1.41 -7.15
N ILE A 140 -2.33 -2.16 -6.64
CA ILE A 140 -2.25 -3.63 -6.58
C ILE A 140 -2.26 -4.22 -8.00
N SER A 141 -3.13 -3.72 -8.88
CA SER A 141 -3.18 -4.13 -10.29
C SER A 141 -1.84 -3.89 -11.01
N MET A 142 -1.22 -2.72 -10.80
CA MET A 142 0.11 -2.45 -11.35
C MET A 142 1.15 -3.41 -10.81
N LYS A 143 1.20 -3.62 -9.48
CA LYS A 143 2.16 -4.56 -8.88
C LYS A 143 2.02 -5.95 -9.49
N GLN A 144 0.80 -6.43 -9.68
CA GLN A 144 0.53 -7.70 -10.33
C GLN A 144 1.02 -7.70 -11.79
N GLY A 145 0.78 -6.62 -12.53
CA GLY A 145 1.28 -6.45 -13.90
C GLY A 145 2.81 -6.44 -14.00
N LEU A 146 3.50 -5.80 -13.04
CA LEU A 146 4.96 -5.78 -12.96
C LEU A 146 5.52 -7.18 -12.65
N THR A 147 4.92 -7.90 -11.69
CA THR A 147 5.31 -9.27 -11.38
C THR A 147 5.11 -10.19 -12.59
N PHE A 148 3.98 -10.07 -13.28
CA PHE A 148 3.71 -10.80 -14.52
C PHE A 148 4.77 -10.54 -15.60
N LEU A 149 5.16 -9.28 -15.81
CA LEU A 149 6.22 -8.91 -16.76
C LEU A 149 7.60 -9.44 -16.33
N LYS A 150 7.92 -9.42 -15.03
CA LYS A 150 9.16 -10.01 -14.50
C LYS A 150 9.25 -11.49 -14.82
N ASP A 151 8.15 -12.21 -14.62
CA ASP A 151 8.07 -13.64 -14.89
C ASP A 151 8.15 -13.96 -16.39
N LEU A 152 7.54 -13.14 -17.26
CA LEU A 152 7.71 -13.28 -18.72
C LEU A 152 9.16 -13.09 -19.15
N LYS A 153 9.85 -12.11 -18.56
CA LYS A 153 11.27 -11.86 -18.81
C LYS A 153 12.14 -13.02 -18.31
N LEU A 154 11.82 -13.57 -17.14
CA LEU A 154 12.47 -14.77 -16.62
C LEU A 154 12.25 -15.97 -17.55
N GLY A 155 11.03 -16.19 -18.02
CA GLY A 155 10.70 -17.25 -18.98
C GLY A 155 11.48 -17.12 -20.29
N HIS A 156 11.70 -15.90 -20.76
CA HIS A 156 12.57 -15.63 -21.91
C HIS A 156 14.02 -16.03 -21.64
N TYR A 157 14.59 -15.73 -20.47
CA TYR A 157 15.93 -16.19 -20.09
C TYR A 157 16.04 -17.71 -19.99
N MET A 158 14.97 -18.39 -19.59
CA MET A 158 14.90 -19.86 -19.50
C MET A 158 14.54 -20.55 -20.83
N LYS A 159 14.40 -19.78 -21.93
CA LYS A 159 14.01 -20.27 -23.27
C LYS A 159 12.65 -21.00 -23.31
N ILE A 160 11.74 -20.68 -22.40
CA ILE A 160 10.38 -21.23 -22.39
C ILE A 160 9.56 -20.50 -23.48
N PRO A 161 8.75 -21.20 -24.30
CA PRO A 161 7.93 -20.56 -25.30
C PRO A 161 6.91 -19.60 -24.66
N PRO A 162 6.79 -18.35 -25.14
CA PRO A 162 6.02 -17.29 -24.47
C PRO A 162 4.52 -17.58 -24.35
N ARG A 163 3.96 -18.35 -25.30
CA ARG A 163 2.54 -18.77 -25.25
C ARG A 163 2.25 -19.72 -24.10
N ALA A 164 3.17 -20.64 -23.81
CA ALA A 164 3.02 -21.58 -22.70
C ALA A 164 3.13 -20.84 -21.36
N MET A 165 4.09 -19.91 -21.25
CA MET A 165 4.26 -19.08 -20.06
C MET A 165 3.01 -18.22 -19.77
N PHE A 166 2.49 -17.55 -20.80
CA PHE A 166 1.28 -16.74 -20.69
C PHE A 166 0.07 -17.58 -20.22
N MET A 167 -0.16 -18.74 -20.85
CA MET A 167 -1.29 -19.60 -20.48
C MET A 167 -1.15 -20.15 -19.06
N ALA A 168 0.06 -20.55 -18.65
CA ALA A 168 0.31 -21.00 -17.28
C ALA A 168 -0.01 -19.92 -16.25
N GLN A 169 0.41 -18.67 -16.50
CA GLN A 169 0.13 -17.55 -15.60
C GLN A 169 -1.36 -17.19 -15.55
N VAL A 170 -2.06 -17.18 -16.70
CA VAL A 170 -3.50 -16.87 -16.73
C VAL A 170 -4.31 -17.94 -16.00
N VAL A 171 -4.05 -19.22 -16.29
CA VAL A 171 -4.75 -20.33 -15.63
C VAL A 171 -4.44 -20.34 -14.13
N GLY A 172 -3.18 -20.16 -13.74
CA GLY A 172 -2.79 -20.08 -12.34
C GLY A 172 -3.46 -18.92 -11.59
N THR A 173 -3.56 -17.75 -12.22
CA THR A 173 -4.22 -16.59 -11.62
C THR A 173 -5.72 -16.81 -11.46
N LEU A 174 -6.38 -17.42 -12.45
CA LEU A 174 -7.81 -17.75 -12.37
C LEU A 174 -8.08 -18.73 -11.23
N ILE A 175 -7.33 -19.84 -11.16
CA ILE A 175 -7.48 -20.83 -10.07
C ILE A 175 -7.25 -20.17 -8.71
N SER A 176 -6.19 -19.37 -8.59
CA SER A 176 -5.88 -18.64 -7.35
C SER A 176 -7.01 -17.68 -6.96
N ALA A 177 -7.61 -16.95 -7.90
CA ALA A 177 -8.69 -16.02 -7.64
C ALA A 177 -9.94 -16.74 -7.10
N PHE A 178 -10.33 -17.85 -7.72
CA PHE A 178 -11.46 -18.66 -7.23
C PHE A 178 -11.20 -19.27 -5.87
N ALA A 179 -9.98 -19.80 -5.64
CA ALA A 179 -9.60 -20.36 -4.35
C ALA A 179 -9.62 -19.30 -3.25
N HIS A 180 -9.07 -18.11 -3.49
CA HIS A 180 -9.10 -17.01 -2.52
C HIS A 180 -10.53 -16.56 -2.21
N LEU A 181 -11.38 -16.40 -3.23
CA LEU A 181 -12.79 -16.03 -3.05
C LEU A 181 -13.53 -17.10 -2.22
N GLY A 182 -13.32 -18.37 -2.52
CA GLY A 182 -13.93 -19.49 -1.81
C GLY A 182 -13.50 -19.57 -0.36
N ILE A 183 -12.20 -19.42 -0.08
CA ILE A 183 -11.65 -19.41 1.28
C ILE A 183 -12.17 -18.19 2.04
N ALA A 184 -12.18 -17.00 1.44
CA ALA A 184 -12.68 -15.79 2.08
C ALA A 184 -14.17 -15.92 2.44
N TRP A 185 -14.99 -16.41 1.51
CA TRP A 185 -16.41 -16.64 1.75
C TRP A 185 -16.65 -17.68 2.85
N TRP A 186 -15.93 -18.79 2.80
CA TRP A 186 -16.01 -19.84 3.82
C TRP A 186 -15.59 -19.32 5.19
N LEU A 187 -14.50 -18.56 5.25
CA LEU A 187 -13.98 -17.99 6.48
C LEU A 187 -15.00 -17.04 7.10
N MET A 188 -15.51 -16.07 6.33
CA MET A 188 -16.53 -15.10 6.79
C MET A 188 -17.82 -15.76 7.30
N ASN A 189 -18.21 -16.92 6.78
CA ASN A 189 -19.40 -17.63 7.25
C ASN A 189 -19.12 -18.57 8.43
N SER A 190 -17.88 -19.06 8.58
CA SER A 190 -17.52 -20.06 9.59
C SER A 190 -17.07 -19.47 10.92
N ALA A 191 -16.46 -18.28 10.92
CA ALA A 191 -16.04 -17.62 12.16
C ALA A 191 -16.78 -16.30 12.35
N SER A 192 -17.41 -16.12 13.52
CA SER A 192 -18.04 -14.87 13.91
C SER A 192 -16.97 -13.84 14.33
N ASN A 193 -17.17 -12.57 13.95
CA ASN A 193 -16.31 -11.44 14.32
C ASN A 193 -14.83 -11.58 13.88
N ILE A 194 -14.58 -12.17 12.71
CA ILE A 194 -13.22 -12.24 12.12
C ILE A 194 -12.69 -10.83 11.89
N CYS A 195 -11.39 -10.65 12.14
CA CYS A 195 -10.68 -9.37 12.09
C CYS A 195 -11.11 -8.35 13.17
N ASP A 196 -12.14 -8.58 13.99
CA ASP A 196 -12.50 -7.63 15.06
C ASP A 196 -11.70 -7.91 16.34
N ARG A 197 -10.61 -7.16 16.56
CA ARG A 197 -9.71 -7.35 17.70
C ARG A 197 -10.40 -7.11 19.06
N ALA A 198 -11.52 -6.40 19.12
CA ALA A 198 -12.24 -6.12 20.37
C ALA A 198 -13.16 -7.28 20.79
N LEU A 199 -13.67 -8.04 19.83
CA LEU A 199 -14.60 -9.16 20.06
C LEU A 199 -13.91 -10.54 20.02
N LEU A 200 -12.64 -10.59 19.59
CA LEU A 200 -11.86 -11.81 19.51
C LEU A 200 -11.20 -12.18 20.86
N PRO A 201 -11.08 -13.48 21.19
CA PRO A 201 -10.25 -13.95 22.31
C PRO A 201 -8.79 -13.50 22.14
N GLN A 202 -8.11 -13.16 23.25
CA GLN A 202 -6.74 -12.61 23.25
C GLN A 202 -5.68 -13.47 22.53
N GLU A 203 -5.93 -14.76 22.30
CA GLU A 203 -5.01 -15.68 21.60
C GLU A 203 -5.53 -16.16 20.23
N SER A 204 -6.56 -15.51 19.69
CA SER A 204 -7.11 -15.89 18.39
C SER A 204 -6.15 -15.55 17.25
N PRO A 205 -5.91 -16.47 16.29
CA PRO A 205 -5.07 -16.20 15.12
C PRO A 205 -5.73 -15.28 14.07
N TRP A 206 -7.00 -14.89 14.27
CA TRP A 206 -7.83 -14.21 13.26
C TRP A 206 -7.76 -12.67 13.29
N THR A 207 -6.57 -12.10 13.55
CA THR A 207 -6.36 -10.66 13.81
C THR A 207 -6.13 -9.77 12.57
N CYS A 208 -6.11 -10.36 11.37
CA CYS A 208 -6.04 -9.72 10.04
C CYS A 208 -5.17 -8.45 9.96
N PRO A 209 -3.89 -8.48 10.37
CA PRO A 209 -3.09 -7.27 10.54
C PRO A 209 -2.90 -6.48 9.24
N ALA A 210 -2.68 -7.16 8.11
CA ALA A 210 -2.45 -6.51 6.82
C ALA A 210 -3.69 -5.76 6.30
N ASP A 211 -4.89 -6.30 6.52
CA ASP A 211 -6.15 -5.69 6.06
C ASP A 211 -6.48 -4.44 6.87
N HIS A 212 -6.26 -4.48 8.19
CA HIS A 212 -6.37 -3.30 9.05
C HIS A 212 -5.44 -2.20 8.61
N VAL A 213 -4.14 -2.51 8.44
CA VAL A 213 -3.16 -1.51 7.98
C VAL A 213 -3.53 -0.94 6.61
N PHE A 214 -4.06 -1.76 5.70
CA PHE A 214 -4.50 -1.30 4.39
C PHE A 214 -5.68 -0.33 4.47
N TYR A 215 -6.69 -0.65 5.28
CA TYR A 215 -7.86 0.18 5.54
C TYR A 215 -7.48 1.47 6.25
N ASP A 216 -6.77 1.34 7.38
CA ASP A 216 -6.34 2.43 8.23
C ASP A 216 -5.48 3.43 7.46
N ALA A 217 -4.52 2.95 6.66
CA ALA A 217 -3.75 3.83 5.78
C ALA A 217 -4.65 4.55 4.78
N SER A 218 -5.68 3.89 4.23
CA SER A 218 -6.57 4.53 3.24
C SER A 218 -7.38 5.68 3.84
N VAL A 219 -7.62 5.67 5.15
CA VAL A 219 -8.36 6.74 5.84
C VAL A 219 -7.43 7.82 6.42
N VAL A 220 -6.24 7.46 6.88
CA VAL A 220 -5.27 8.43 7.43
C VAL A 220 -4.75 9.43 6.40
N TRP A 221 -4.70 9.04 5.12
CA TRP A 221 -4.26 9.92 4.03
C TRP A 221 -5.40 10.73 3.38
N VAL A 222 -6.56 10.87 4.05
CA VAL A 222 -7.72 11.69 3.65
C VAL A 222 -7.60 13.10 4.18
#